data_AF-A0A132B843-F1
#
_entry.id   AF-A0A132B843-F1
#
_cell.length_a   1.000
_cell.length_b   1.000
_cell.length_c   1.000
_cell.angle_alpha   90.00
_cell.angle_beta   90.00
_cell.angle_gamma   90.00
#
_symmetry.space_group_name_H-M   'P 1'
#
loop_
_entity.id
_entity.type
_entity.pdbx_description
1 polymer ?
#
loop_
_entity_poly.entity_id
_entity_poly.type
_entity_poly.pdbx_seq_one_letter_code
_entity_poly.pdbx_strand_id
1 'polypeptide(L)'
;MRVLTVLAALCASALAATSDFIDSTTVYIQQIDAISPPAPLADIKYNPSTLSAELVSFDAPEIEPESKLLRVGIYDVATSSWKSSTSITSVETFAKGYSPTLVLSLDAQGGVIGVSCKSGKIDAGQTRDFGPKIKVRKTVKGKLPELNKPVVLSPEGKVATPEPEKTLLQKYWWVGLAAVMLLMTAGGGSE
;
A
#
# COMPACT_ATOMS: atom_id res chain seq x y z
N MET A 1 27.56 46.90 33.64
CA MET A 1 26.28 46.17 33.61
C MET A 1 25.60 46.32 32.24
N ARG A 2 26.08 45.69 31.17
CA ARG A 2 25.41 45.68 29.85
C ARG A 2 25.75 44.43 29.02
N VAL A 3 25.85 43.27 29.66
CA VAL A 3 26.18 41.98 28.98
C VAL A 3 25.15 40.90 29.30
N LEU A 4 23.94 41.29 29.72
CA LEU A 4 22.91 40.34 30.18
C LEU A 4 21.57 40.52 29.46
N THR A 5 21.61 40.73 28.15
CA THR A 5 20.40 40.86 27.30
C THR A 5 20.40 39.91 26.09
N VAL A 6 21.10 38.77 26.18
CA VAL A 6 21.19 37.78 25.09
C VAL A 6 20.37 36.49 25.35
N LEU A 7 19.68 36.34 26.49
CA LEU A 7 19.16 35.03 26.89
C LEU A 7 17.64 35.00 27.19
N ALA A 8 16.78 35.43 26.27
CA ALA A 8 15.33 35.18 26.39
C ALA A 8 14.54 35.28 25.07
N ALA A 9 15.17 35.05 23.91
CA ALA A 9 14.43 34.87 22.66
C ALA A 9 13.91 33.42 22.58
N LEU A 10 12.87 33.18 23.37
CA LEU A 10 11.76 32.26 23.14
C LEU A 10 12.04 31.11 22.13
N CYS A 11 12.65 30.04 22.63
CA CYS A 11 12.42 28.70 22.12
C CYS A 11 10.95 28.33 22.36
N ALA A 12 10.05 28.76 21.48
CA ALA A 12 8.73 28.16 21.31
C ALA A 12 8.79 27.29 20.07
N SER A 13 9.57 26.20 20.13
CA SER A 13 9.36 25.07 19.23
C SER A 13 8.01 24.49 19.59
N ALA A 14 6.97 24.95 18.90
CA ALA A 14 5.68 24.29 18.89
C ALA A 14 5.96 22.82 18.54
N LEU A 15 5.70 21.92 19.48
CA LEU A 15 5.51 20.51 19.15
C LEU A 15 4.28 20.48 18.24
N ALA A 16 4.49 20.60 16.94
CA ALA A 16 3.51 20.13 15.98
C ALA A 16 3.35 18.65 16.30
N ALA A 17 2.22 18.28 16.90
CA ALA A 17 1.81 16.90 16.96
C ALA A 17 1.75 16.44 15.50
N THR A 18 2.76 15.72 15.05
CA THR A 18 2.76 15.07 13.74
C THR A 18 1.66 14.03 13.83
N SER A 19 0.46 14.34 13.34
CA SER A 19 -0.55 13.32 13.21
C SER A 19 -0.03 12.33 12.19
N ASP A 20 0.13 11.08 12.62
CA ASP A 20 0.56 10.01 11.71
C ASP A 20 -0.45 9.85 10.55
N PHE A 21 -1.68 10.34 10.70
CA PHE A 21 -2.70 10.41 9.66
C PHE A 21 -2.60 11.71 8.88
N ILE A 22 -2.50 11.59 7.55
CA ILE A 22 -2.23 12.71 6.63
C ILE A 22 -3.50 13.06 5.84
N ASP A 23 -4.34 12.07 5.55
CA ASP A 23 -5.58 12.24 4.80
C ASP A 23 -6.81 11.91 5.65
N SER A 24 -7.96 12.44 5.25
CA SER A 24 -9.25 12.17 5.88
C SER A 24 -10.36 12.03 4.85
N THR A 25 -11.32 11.15 5.13
CA THR A 25 -12.52 10.97 4.30
C THR A 25 -13.74 10.65 5.15
N THR A 26 -14.91 11.10 4.68
CA THR A 26 -16.21 10.73 5.25
C THR A 26 -16.83 9.64 4.39
N VAL A 27 -17.27 8.56 5.02
CA VAL A 27 -18.01 7.47 4.41
C VAL A 27 -19.50 7.76 4.57
N TYR A 28 -20.27 7.53 3.52
CA TYR A 28 -21.72 7.71 3.49
C TYR A 28 -22.42 6.37 3.29
N ILE A 29 -23.66 6.32 3.76
CA ILE A 29 -24.54 5.17 3.66
C ILE A 29 -25.93 5.59 3.16
N GLN A 30 -26.55 4.75 2.35
CA GLN A 30 -27.88 4.98 1.81
C GLN A 30 -28.65 3.67 1.71
N GLN A 31 -29.91 3.63 2.12
CA GLN A 31 -30.78 2.48 1.83
C GLN A 31 -31.09 2.45 0.31
N ILE A 32 -31.04 1.28 -0.31
CA ILE A 32 -31.20 1.17 -1.78
C ILE A 32 -32.59 1.58 -2.25
N ASP A 33 -33.61 1.26 -1.46
CA ASP A 33 -35.01 1.49 -1.82
C ASP A 33 -35.53 2.86 -1.32
N ALA A 34 -34.69 3.61 -0.60
CA ALA A 34 -35.08 4.90 -0.04
C ALA A 34 -34.80 6.05 -1.02
N ILE A 35 -35.73 7.00 -1.07
CA ILE A 35 -35.59 8.27 -1.81
C ILE A 35 -34.74 9.28 -1.03
N SER A 36 -34.38 8.97 0.23
CA SER A 36 -33.60 9.85 1.09
C SER A 36 -32.16 10.03 0.60
N PRO A 37 -31.55 11.21 0.83
CA PRO A 37 -30.14 11.43 0.51
C PRO A 37 -29.23 10.51 1.35
N PRO A 38 -28.00 10.21 0.88
CA PRO A 38 -27.02 9.47 1.66
C PRO A 38 -26.69 10.17 2.98
N ALA A 39 -26.72 9.42 4.08
CA ALA A 39 -26.37 9.90 5.41
C ALA A 39 -24.87 9.66 5.69
N PRO A 40 -24.21 10.53 6.48
CA PRO A 40 -22.85 10.28 6.93
C PRO A 40 -22.82 9.07 7.87
N LEU A 41 -21.86 8.17 7.66
CA LEU A 41 -21.68 6.94 8.45
C LEU A 41 -20.47 7.04 9.37
N ALA A 42 -19.33 7.52 8.84
CA ALA A 42 -18.08 7.53 9.59
C ALA A 42 -17.09 8.53 9.03
N ASP A 43 -16.37 9.22 9.93
CA ASP A 43 -15.19 9.99 9.56
C ASP A 43 -13.93 9.21 9.86
N ILE A 44 -13.07 9.10 8.84
CA ILE A 44 -11.88 8.27 8.89
C ILE A 44 -10.66 9.12 8.57
N LYS A 45 -9.67 9.08 9.46
CA LYS A 45 -8.33 9.58 9.21
C LYS A 45 -7.42 8.43 8.84
N TYR A 46 -6.58 8.58 7.83
CA TYR A 46 -5.72 7.50 7.36
C TYR A 46 -4.37 8.01 6.83
N ASN A 47 -3.42 7.08 6.73
CA ASN A 47 -2.14 7.31 6.11
C ASN A 47 -1.94 6.32 4.94
N PRO A 48 -1.88 6.80 3.69
CA PRO A 48 -1.69 5.94 2.52
C PRO A 48 -0.36 5.17 2.47
N SER A 49 0.67 5.64 3.18
CA SER A 49 2.01 5.05 3.18
C SER A 49 2.16 3.93 4.21
N THR A 50 1.60 4.10 5.40
CA THR A 50 1.66 3.10 6.49
C THR A 50 0.45 2.16 6.51
N LEU A 51 -0.62 2.51 5.77
CA LEU A 51 -1.92 1.83 5.80
C LEU A 51 -2.56 1.81 7.20
N SER A 52 -2.17 2.73 8.08
CA SER A 52 -2.84 2.96 9.35
C SER A 52 -4.09 3.81 9.15
N ALA A 53 -5.11 3.54 9.96
CA ALA A 53 -6.34 4.31 9.98
C ALA A 53 -6.90 4.43 11.39
N GLU A 54 -7.59 5.53 11.62
CA GLU A 54 -8.28 5.86 12.86
C GLU A 54 -9.72 6.26 12.53
N LEU A 55 -10.65 5.71 13.33
CA LEU A 55 -12.05 6.06 13.29
C LEU A 55 -12.25 7.28 14.18
N VAL A 56 -12.57 8.42 13.60
CA VAL A 56 -12.79 9.67 14.33
C VAL A 56 -14.21 9.72 14.86
N SER A 57 -15.17 9.39 14.01
CA SER A 57 -16.58 9.36 14.34
C SER A 57 -17.24 8.18 13.65
N PHE A 58 -18.27 7.63 14.29
CA PHE A 58 -19.12 6.61 13.70
C PHE A 58 -20.54 6.84 14.17
N ASP A 59 -21.44 7.00 13.22
CA ASP A 59 -22.86 7.12 13.47
C ASP A 59 -23.56 5.88 12.92
N ALA A 60 -24.29 5.17 13.78
CA ALA A 60 -24.96 3.95 13.35
C ALA A 60 -26.16 4.33 12.48
N PRO A 61 -26.35 3.70 11.32
CA PRO A 61 -27.45 4.07 10.43
C PRO A 61 -28.79 3.81 11.10
N GLU A 62 -29.72 4.76 10.97
CA GLU A 62 -31.13 4.53 11.28
C GLU A 62 -31.72 3.69 10.13
N ILE A 63 -32.12 2.46 10.46
CA ILE A 63 -32.56 1.47 9.48
C ILE A 63 -34.08 1.36 9.56
N GLU A 64 -34.74 1.65 8.44
CA GLU A 64 -36.17 1.43 8.29
C GLU A 64 -36.44 -0.08 8.22
N PRO A 65 -37.46 -0.59 8.92
CA PRO A 65 -37.68 -2.03 9.09
C PRO A 65 -37.97 -2.78 7.78
N GLU A 66 -38.37 -2.07 6.71
CA GLU A 66 -38.63 -2.68 5.40
C GLU A 66 -37.38 -2.80 4.52
N SER A 67 -36.31 -2.07 4.84
CA SER A 67 -35.08 -2.05 4.04
C SER A 67 -34.19 -3.26 4.36
N LYS A 68 -33.66 -3.91 3.32
CA LYS A 68 -32.77 -5.08 3.48
C LYS A 68 -31.31 -4.77 3.14
N LEU A 69 -31.09 -3.83 2.24
CA LEU A 69 -29.78 -3.56 1.65
C LEU A 69 -29.41 -2.09 1.78
N LEU A 70 -28.16 -1.89 2.16
CA LEU A 70 -27.53 -0.59 2.36
C LEU A 70 -26.37 -0.45 1.37
N ARG A 71 -26.32 0.68 0.67
CA ARG A 71 -25.21 1.11 -0.16
C ARG A 71 -24.23 1.91 0.69
N VAL A 72 -22.95 1.62 0.59
CA VAL A 72 -21.86 2.31 1.29
C VAL A 72 -20.82 2.81 0.29
N GLY A 73 -20.32 4.03 0.47
CA GLY A 73 -19.32 4.62 -0.42
C GLY A 73 -18.91 6.04 0.00
N ILE A 74 -18.13 6.71 -0.84
CA ILE A 74 -17.87 8.16 -0.69
C ILE A 74 -18.86 8.92 -1.57
N TYR A 75 -19.63 9.79 -0.94
CA TYR A 75 -20.59 10.65 -1.59
C TYR A 75 -20.09 12.10 -1.58
N ASP A 76 -20.24 12.78 -2.71
CA ASP A 76 -19.97 14.20 -2.82
C ASP A 76 -21.31 14.95 -2.79
N VAL A 77 -21.53 15.68 -1.69
CA VAL A 77 -22.76 16.46 -1.46
C VAL A 77 -22.90 17.60 -2.47
N ALA A 78 -21.79 18.19 -2.93
CA ALA A 78 -21.83 19.32 -3.85
C ALA A 78 -22.31 18.90 -5.25
N THR A 79 -21.88 17.74 -5.73
CA THR A 79 -22.29 17.19 -7.03
C THR A 79 -23.46 16.22 -6.93
N SER A 80 -23.93 15.94 -5.71
CA SER A 80 -24.97 14.95 -5.41
C SER A 80 -24.69 13.58 -6.04
N SER A 81 -23.41 13.18 -6.11
CA SER A 81 -22.97 11.98 -6.82
C SER A 81 -22.01 11.12 -5.98
N TRP A 82 -21.98 9.82 -6.25
CA TRP A 82 -21.02 8.92 -5.63
C TRP A 82 -19.65 9.10 -6.30
N LYS A 83 -18.67 9.57 -5.52
CA LYS A 83 -17.31 9.87 -6.00
C LYS A 83 -16.46 8.61 -6.14
N SER A 84 -16.70 7.60 -5.30
CA SER A 84 -15.98 6.33 -5.30
C SER A 84 -16.85 5.17 -5.77
N SER A 85 -16.23 4.02 -6.02
CA SER A 85 -16.96 2.76 -6.11
C SER A 85 -17.75 2.51 -4.82
N THR A 86 -18.99 2.04 -4.98
CA THR A 86 -19.92 1.74 -3.88
C THR A 86 -20.05 0.25 -3.69
N SER A 87 -20.23 -0.18 -2.45
CA SER A 87 -20.57 -1.57 -2.11
C SER A 87 -21.97 -1.66 -1.54
N ILE A 88 -22.57 -2.84 -1.62
CA ILE A 88 -23.87 -3.14 -1.02
C ILE A 88 -23.64 -4.11 0.14
N THR A 89 -24.26 -3.83 1.28
CA THR A 89 -24.21 -4.66 2.49
C THR A 89 -25.62 -4.85 3.06
N SER A 90 -25.80 -5.90 3.87
CA SER A 90 -27.07 -6.15 4.57
C SER A 90 -27.24 -5.17 5.73
N VAL A 91 -28.49 -4.84 6.06
CA VAL A 91 -28.85 -4.13 7.30
C VAL A 91 -28.35 -4.84 8.55
N GLU A 92 -28.29 -6.18 8.52
CA GLU A 92 -27.80 -7.00 9.64
C GLU A 92 -26.33 -6.70 10.01
N THR A 93 -25.55 -6.14 9.08
CA THR A 93 -24.16 -5.74 9.33
C THR A 93 -24.03 -4.77 10.50
N PHE A 94 -25.05 -3.94 10.73
CA PHE A 94 -25.10 -2.93 11.78
C PHE A 94 -26.03 -3.32 12.95
N ALA A 95 -26.62 -4.52 12.91
CA ALA A 95 -27.50 -4.99 13.97
C ALA A 95 -26.73 -5.27 15.28
N LYS A 96 -27.46 -5.28 16.39
CA LYS A 96 -26.90 -5.62 17.70
C LYS A 96 -26.30 -7.04 17.66
N GLY A 97 -25.11 -7.20 18.20
CA GLY A 97 -24.37 -8.47 18.18
C GLY A 97 -23.51 -8.67 16.93
N TYR A 98 -23.34 -7.64 16.10
CA TYR A 98 -22.41 -7.61 14.98
C TYR A 98 -21.42 -6.43 15.12
N SER A 99 -20.20 -6.63 14.63
CA SER A 99 -19.14 -5.61 14.62
C SER A 99 -18.79 -5.27 13.16
N PRO A 100 -19.26 -4.13 12.64
CA PRO A 100 -18.99 -3.73 11.26
C PRO A 100 -17.52 -3.35 11.10
N THR A 101 -16.91 -3.78 9.98
CA THR A 101 -15.56 -3.43 9.56
C THR A 101 -15.64 -2.71 8.23
N LEU A 102 -15.32 -1.41 8.25
CA LEU A 102 -15.17 -0.59 7.06
C LEU A 102 -13.78 -0.86 6.44
N VAL A 103 -13.75 -1.17 5.16
CA VAL A 103 -12.52 -1.39 4.40
C VAL A 103 -12.42 -0.32 3.33
N LEU A 104 -11.48 0.60 3.53
CA LEU A 104 -11.11 1.62 2.56
C LEU A 104 -10.12 1.03 1.56
N SER A 105 -10.46 1.10 0.29
CA SER A 105 -9.60 0.69 -0.81
C SER A 105 -9.00 1.94 -1.45
N LEU A 106 -7.67 2.00 -1.52
CA LEU A 106 -6.91 3.11 -2.10
C LEU A 106 -6.29 2.70 -3.44
N ASP A 107 -6.10 3.67 -4.33
CA ASP A 107 -5.26 3.53 -5.52
C ASP A 107 -3.76 3.47 -5.16
N ALA A 108 -2.89 3.42 -6.17
CA ALA A 108 -1.44 3.41 -5.97
C ALA A 108 -0.91 4.75 -5.42
N GLN A 109 -1.63 5.85 -5.63
CA GLN A 109 -1.29 7.21 -5.25
C GLN A 109 -1.78 7.57 -3.83
N GLY A 110 -2.72 6.80 -3.25
CA GLY A 110 -3.34 7.04 -1.96
C GLY A 110 -4.77 7.62 -2.01
N GLY A 111 -5.31 7.85 -3.20
CA GLY A 111 -6.70 8.27 -3.40
C GLY A 111 -7.68 7.14 -3.09
N VAL A 112 -8.83 7.45 -2.48
CA VAL A 112 -9.84 6.43 -2.18
C VAL A 112 -10.63 6.06 -3.43
N ILE A 113 -10.52 4.79 -3.83
CA ILE A 113 -11.22 4.25 -5.01
C ILE A 113 -12.57 3.62 -4.64
N GLY A 114 -12.73 3.17 -3.41
CA GLY A 114 -13.97 2.54 -2.98
C GLY A 114 -13.98 2.20 -1.50
N VAL A 115 -15.20 1.97 -1.00
CA VAL A 115 -15.44 1.58 0.40
C VAL A 115 -16.28 0.33 0.42
N SER A 116 -15.86 -0.64 1.24
CA SER A 116 -16.64 -1.85 1.50
C SER A 116 -16.92 -2.03 2.98
N CYS A 117 -18.07 -2.59 3.31
CA CYS A 117 -18.46 -2.88 4.68
C CYS A 117 -18.74 -4.38 4.83
N LYS A 118 -18.06 -5.01 5.79
CA LYS A 118 -18.27 -6.40 6.17
C LYS A 118 -18.53 -6.47 7.67
N SER A 119 -19.26 -7.49 8.12
CA SER A 119 -19.51 -7.66 9.55
C SER A 119 -19.05 -9.01 10.05
N GLY A 120 -18.71 -9.08 11.34
CA GLY A 120 -18.49 -10.31 12.07
C GLY A 120 -19.47 -10.41 13.24
N LYS A 121 -20.01 -11.60 13.50
CA LYS A 121 -20.83 -11.83 14.69
C LYS A 121 -19.95 -11.68 15.94
N ILE A 122 -20.44 -10.90 16.90
CA ILE A 122 -19.80 -10.69 18.18
C ILE A 122 -20.02 -11.93 19.03
N ASP A 123 -18.92 -12.54 19.47
CA ASP A 123 -18.94 -13.53 20.54
C ASP A 123 -18.61 -12.83 21.87
N ALA A 124 -19.65 -12.66 22.70
CA ALA A 124 -19.59 -11.97 23.97
C ALA A 124 -18.62 -12.62 24.99
N GLY A 125 -18.22 -13.88 24.76
CA GLY A 125 -17.25 -14.58 25.62
C GLY A 125 -15.79 -14.40 25.21
N GLN A 126 -15.50 -13.96 23.97
CA GLN A 126 -14.16 -14.00 23.38
C GLN A 126 -13.56 -12.63 23.07
N THR A 127 -14.37 -11.64 22.71
CA THR A 127 -13.84 -10.34 22.24
C THR A 127 -14.29 -9.23 23.18
N ARG A 128 -13.35 -8.43 23.71
CA ARG A 128 -13.68 -7.23 24.53
C ARG A 128 -13.88 -5.96 23.70
N ASP A 129 -13.55 -6.01 22.42
CA ASP A 129 -13.68 -4.90 21.47
C ASP A 129 -14.83 -5.16 20.48
N PHE A 130 -15.96 -4.55 20.82
CA PHE A 130 -17.24 -4.66 20.09
C PHE A 130 -17.46 -3.52 19.09
N GLY A 131 -16.54 -2.56 19.01
CA GLY A 131 -16.71 -1.36 18.20
C GLY A 131 -16.65 -1.62 16.70
N PRO A 132 -17.08 -0.64 15.89
CA PRO A 132 -16.78 -0.57 14.46
C PRO A 132 -15.27 -0.57 14.24
N LYS A 133 -14.81 -1.31 13.22
CA LYS A 133 -13.38 -1.45 12.87
C LYS A 133 -13.10 -0.84 11.51
N ILE A 134 -11.88 -0.38 11.30
CA ILE A 134 -11.42 0.11 10.00
C ILE A 134 -10.22 -0.69 9.53
N LYS A 135 -10.17 -0.96 8.23
CA LYS A 135 -8.97 -1.44 7.55
C LYS A 135 -8.73 -0.62 6.29
N VAL A 136 -7.46 -0.32 6.01
CA VAL A 136 -7.05 0.30 4.76
C VAL A 136 -6.33 -0.74 3.91
N ARG A 137 -6.66 -0.77 2.62
CA ARG A 137 -6.03 -1.60 1.61
C ARG A 137 -5.56 -0.69 0.50
N LYS A 138 -4.31 -0.87 0.06
CA LYS A 138 -3.77 -0.15 -1.09
C LYS A 138 -3.65 -1.07 -2.28
N THR A 139 -4.00 -0.56 -3.45
CA THR A 139 -3.81 -1.28 -4.71
C THR A 139 -2.33 -1.45 -4.99
N VAL A 140 -1.88 -2.70 -5.08
CA VAL A 140 -0.50 -3.05 -5.38
C VAL A 140 -0.44 -3.82 -6.69
N LYS A 141 0.68 -3.69 -7.41
CA LYS A 141 0.91 -4.47 -8.62
C LYS A 141 0.98 -5.96 -8.25
N GLY A 142 0.16 -6.78 -8.90
CA GLY A 142 0.17 -8.23 -8.67
C GLY A 142 1.50 -8.87 -9.05
N LYS A 143 1.76 -10.06 -8.51
CA LYS A 143 2.92 -10.87 -8.92
C LYS A 143 2.79 -11.22 -10.41
N LEU A 144 3.79 -10.85 -11.20
CA LEU A 144 3.87 -11.25 -12.61
C LEU A 144 4.35 -12.71 -12.71
N PRO A 145 3.91 -13.46 -13.74
CA PRO A 145 4.41 -14.81 -13.95
C PRO A 145 5.92 -14.78 -14.21
N GLU A 146 6.64 -15.72 -13.56
CA GLU A 146 8.06 -15.93 -13.82
C GLU A 146 8.18 -16.73 -15.12
N LEU A 147 8.41 -16.03 -16.24
CA LEU A 147 8.67 -16.68 -17.51
C LEU A 147 10.12 -17.17 -17.53
N ASN A 148 10.31 -18.45 -17.86
CA ASN A 148 11.64 -18.97 -18.16
C ASN A 148 12.23 -18.20 -19.34
N LYS A 149 13.56 -17.98 -19.32
CA LYS A 149 14.27 -17.38 -20.44
C LYS A 149 14.01 -18.19 -21.72
N PRO A 150 13.85 -17.54 -22.88
CA PRO A 150 13.66 -18.26 -24.13
C PRO A 150 14.87 -19.17 -24.38
N VAL A 151 14.59 -20.44 -24.68
CA VAL A 151 15.62 -21.39 -25.11
C VAL A 151 16.00 -21.02 -26.53
N VAL A 152 17.19 -20.45 -26.70
CA VAL A 152 17.74 -20.16 -28.03
C VAL A 152 18.21 -21.48 -28.63
N LEU A 153 17.60 -21.87 -29.76
CA LEU A 153 17.98 -23.06 -30.51
C LEU A 153 19.02 -22.69 -31.58
N SER A 154 19.94 -23.60 -31.86
CA SER A 154 20.81 -23.51 -33.04
C SER A 154 20.00 -23.80 -34.33
N PRO A 155 20.52 -23.50 -35.53
CA PRO A 155 19.88 -23.83 -36.81
C PRO A 155 19.46 -25.32 -36.95
N GLU A 156 20.14 -26.22 -36.24
CA GLU A 156 19.90 -27.66 -36.18
C GLU A 156 18.87 -28.07 -35.10
N GLY A 157 18.21 -27.11 -34.44
CA GLY A 157 17.13 -27.36 -33.48
C GLY A 157 17.59 -27.89 -32.12
N LYS A 158 18.89 -27.86 -31.82
CA LYS A 158 19.43 -28.24 -30.51
C LYS A 158 19.55 -27.02 -29.60
N VAL A 159 19.41 -27.24 -28.29
CA VAL A 159 19.67 -26.21 -27.28
C VAL A 159 21.09 -25.71 -27.47
N ALA A 160 21.26 -24.40 -27.74
CA ALA A 160 22.57 -23.80 -27.84
C ALA A 160 23.29 -24.02 -26.50
N THR A 161 24.25 -24.94 -26.50
CA THR A 161 25.08 -25.16 -25.32
C THR A 161 25.94 -23.91 -25.20
N PRO A 162 25.94 -23.19 -24.06
CA PRO A 162 26.82 -22.04 -23.91
C PRO A 162 28.24 -22.53 -24.17
N GLU A 163 28.88 -22.05 -25.24
CA GLU A 163 30.25 -22.40 -25.53
C GLU A 163 31.09 -22.00 -24.32
N PRO A 164 31.86 -22.92 -23.71
CA PRO A 164 32.63 -22.61 -22.53
C PRO A 164 33.61 -21.49 -22.88
N GLU A 165 33.43 -20.32 -22.26
CA GLU A 165 34.35 -19.21 -22.44
C GLU A 165 35.75 -19.68 -22.05
N LYS A 166 36.66 -19.70 -23.03
CA LYS A 166 38.06 -20.06 -22.78
C LYS A 166 38.63 -19.08 -21.76
N THR A 167 39.27 -19.62 -20.72
CA THR A 167 39.85 -18.79 -19.66
C THR A 167 40.90 -17.84 -20.24
N LEU A 168 41.12 -16.69 -19.60
CA LEU A 168 42.13 -15.73 -20.05
C LEU A 168 43.51 -16.40 -20.20
N LEU A 169 43.86 -17.31 -19.30
CA LEU A 169 45.10 -18.08 -19.39
C LEU A 169 45.12 -18.96 -20.66
N GLN A 170 44.02 -19.63 -20.99
CA GLN A 170 43.90 -20.44 -22.21
C GLN A 170 43.94 -19.60 -23.50
N LYS A 171 43.45 -18.35 -23.45
CA LYS A 171 43.47 -17.43 -24.60
C LYS A 171 44.83 -16.74 -24.79
N TYR A 172 45.54 -16.46 -23.70
CA TYR A 172 46.73 -15.63 -23.67
C TYR A 172 48.00 -16.35 -23.16
N TRP A 173 48.01 -17.68 -23.06
CA TRP A 173 49.19 -18.44 -22.62
C TRP A 173 50.45 -18.14 -23.44
N TRP A 174 50.30 -17.91 -24.74
CA TRP A 174 51.37 -17.54 -25.66
C TRP A 174 51.94 -16.14 -25.34
N VAL A 175 51.13 -15.20 -24.82
CA VAL A 175 51.60 -13.88 -24.36
C VAL A 175 52.48 -14.05 -23.13
N GLY A 176 52.05 -14.90 -22.19
CA GLY A 176 52.85 -15.24 -21.01
C GLY A 176 54.18 -15.87 -21.39
N LEU A 177 54.17 -16.81 -22.35
CA LEU A 177 55.38 -17.46 -22.85
C LEU A 177 56.30 -16.46 -23.56
N ALA A 178 55.74 -15.57 -24.40
CA ALA A 178 56.49 -14.50 -25.05
C ALA A 178 57.13 -13.55 -24.03
N ALA A 179 56.40 -13.16 -22.98
CA ALA A 179 56.92 -12.30 -21.92
C ALA A 179 58.09 -12.95 -21.16
N VAL A 180 58.00 -14.25 -20.84
CA VAL A 180 59.09 -15.00 -20.20
C VAL A 180 60.31 -15.08 -21.10
N MET A 181 60.13 -15.40 -22.39
CA MET A 181 61.21 -15.40 -23.39
C MET A 181 61.91 -14.04 -23.48
N LEU A 182 61.13 -12.95 -23.47
CA LEU A 182 61.65 -11.59 -23.54
C LEU A 182 62.44 -11.23 -22.28
N LEU A 183 61.96 -11.62 -21.10
CA LEU A 183 62.70 -11.42 -19.83
C LEU A 183 64.01 -12.21 -19.79
N MET A 184 64.01 -13.45 -20.29
CA MET A 184 65.20 -14.31 -20.32
C MET A 184 66.25 -13.85 -21.34
N THR A 185 65.83 -13.23 -22.44
CA THR A 185 66.73 -12.70 -23.47
C THR A 185 67.20 -11.27 -23.18
N ALA A 186 66.41 -10.47 -22.47
CA ALA A 186 66.79 -9.12 -22.04
C ALA A 186 67.65 -9.09 -20.76
N GLY A 187 67.62 -10.15 -19.93
CA GLY A 187 68.36 -10.23 -18.66
C GLY A 187 69.84 -10.68 -18.76
N GLY A 188 70.37 -10.87 -19.97
CA GLY A 188 71.74 -11.37 -20.21
C GLY A 188 72.81 -10.30 -20.47
N GLY A 189 72.58 -9.05 -20.07
CA GLY A 189 73.54 -7.94 -20.23
C GLY A 189 74.09 -7.47 -18.88
N SER A 190 75.08 -8.18 -18.34
CA SER A 190 75.92 -7.66 -17.26
C SER A 190 77.24 -7.14 -17.84
N GLU A 191 77.30 -5.83 -18.04
CA GLU A 191 78.50 -4.99 -17.79
C GLU A 191 78.23 -4.14 -16.55
#